data_AF-A0AB39TRW7-F1
#
_entry.id   AF-A0AB39TRW7-F1
#
_cell.length_a   1.000
_cell.length_b   1.000
_cell.length_c   1.000
_cell.angle_alpha   90.00
_cell.angle_beta   90.00
_cell.angle_gamma   90.00
#
_symmetry.space_group_name_H-M   'P 1'
#
loop_
_entity.id
_entity.type
_entity.pdbx_description
1 polymer ?
#
loop_
_entity_poly.entity_id
_entity_poly.type
_entity_poly.pdbx_seq_one_letter_code
_entity_poly.pdbx_strand_id
1 'polypeptide(L)'
;MTQYAAGGQVPPRPAGPPVPPGGGAAVSGPPVPPGAGAPVPPSPPTSPPPAPQPVPAPAPQAVPAPAPQAVPAPAPQPVPAPAAQPAPVPVHATVQLSTVPVPPGGTGHFVLPPGTPVQLPAHPPRPHAPAGPIAVLLIGPAGAGKTTVARYWAERRPTPTAHVSLDDVREWVQSGFANPQAGWNNASEAQYRLARRTCGFACRNYLANGISCIIDDAVFPDRPAIGLGGWKRHIGPGMLPVVLLPSLDSVLRRNSRRSGNRRLGDEEVARIHGRMAGWYNSGLPIIDNSYLDVAGTAAELDRVILARLTGMPVR
;
A
#
# COMPACT_ATOMS: atom_id res chain seq x y z
N MET A 1 17.91 -37.53 3.08
CA MET A 1 16.47 -37.80 3.05
C MET A 1 16.00 -37.93 4.49
N THR A 2 15.44 -36.85 5.04
CA THR A 2 14.74 -36.88 6.32
C THR A 2 13.48 -36.04 6.12
N GLN A 3 12.34 -36.70 6.29
CA GLN A 3 11.02 -36.22 5.94
C GLN A 3 10.56 -35.08 6.85
N TYR A 4 9.86 -34.13 6.23
CA TYR A 4 8.94 -33.20 6.88
C TYR A 4 7.71 -33.96 7.39
N ALA A 5 7.39 -33.85 8.67
CA ALA A 5 6.03 -33.96 9.20
C ALA A 5 5.99 -33.41 10.63
N ALA A 6 5.51 -32.17 10.79
CA ALA A 6 4.90 -31.71 12.04
C ALA A 6 4.11 -30.43 11.76
N GLY A 7 2.78 -30.56 11.72
CA GLY A 7 1.86 -29.43 11.79
C GLY A 7 1.93 -28.81 13.19
N GLY A 8 2.49 -27.61 13.28
CA GLY A 8 2.48 -26.80 14.50
C GLY A 8 1.21 -25.97 14.57
N GLN A 9 0.36 -26.22 15.57
CA GLN A 9 -0.76 -25.36 15.93
C GLN A 9 -0.26 -23.96 16.30
N VAL A 10 -0.97 -22.93 15.81
CA VAL A 10 -0.72 -21.52 16.13
C VAL A 10 -1.08 -21.27 17.61
N PRO A 11 -0.19 -20.69 18.44
CA PRO A 11 -0.53 -20.35 19.82
C PRO A 11 -1.57 -19.21 19.88
N PRO A 12 -2.54 -19.24 20.81
CA PRO A 12 -3.53 -18.18 20.96
C PRO A 12 -2.88 -16.85 21.41
N ARG A 13 -3.44 -15.73 20.92
CA ARG A 13 -3.00 -14.36 21.24
C ARG A 13 -3.05 -14.07 22.75
N PRO A 14 -2.07 -13.33 23.31
CA PRO A 14 -2.15 -12.84 24.68
C PRO A 14 -3.27 -11.80 24.83
N ALA A 15 -4.02 -11.91 25.93
CA ALA A 15 -5.07 -10.97 26.33
C ALA A 15 -4.47 -9.59 26.69
N GLY A 16 -5.19 -8.53 26.33
CA GLY A 16 -4.80 -7.14 26.61
C GLY A 16 -4.74 -6.80 28.11
N PRO A 17 -4.06 -5.71 28.49
CA PRO A 17 -3.82 -5.35 29.88
C PRO A 17 -5.10 -4.91 30.62
N PRO A 18 -5.14 -5.08 31.96
CA PRO A 18 -6.31 -4.75 32.78
C PRO A 18 -6.53 -3.24 32.92
N VAL A 19 -7.80 -2.85 32.98
CA VAL A 19 -8.29 -1.48 33.24
C VAL A 19 -8.04 -1.12 34.72
N PRO A 20 -7.49 0.05 35.05
CA PRO A 20 -7.27 0.45 36.44
C PRO A 20 -8.59 0.84 37.13
N PRO A 21 -8.72 0.58 38.45
CA PRO A 21 -9.91 0.94 39.21
C PRO A 21 -9.96 2.45 39.50
N GLY A 22 -11.16 3.03 39.38
CA GLY A 22 -11.43 4.42 39.70
C GLY A 22 -11.28 4.72 41.19
N GLY A 23 -10.38 5.65 41.52
CA GLY A 23 -10.23 6.22 42.84
C GLY A 23 -10.89 7.60 42.90
N GLY A 24 -11.92 7.72 43.74
CA GLY A 24 -12.54 8.99 44.09
C GLY A 24 -11.64 9.82 45.01
N ALA A 25 -11.67 11.13 44.83
CA ALA A 25 -11.24 12.09 45.83
C ALA A 25 -12.19 13.29 45.79
N ALA A 26 -12.91 13.47 46.91
CA ALA A 26 -13.78 14.58 47.19
C ALA A 26 -12.96 15.86 47.41
N VAL A 27 -13.43 16.98 46.86
CA VAL A 27 -12.99 18.32 47.27
C VAL A 27 -14.23 19.19 47.44
N SER A 28 -14.40 19.66 48.67
CA SER A 28 -15.52 20.46 49.17
C SER A 28 -15.47 21.90 48.64
N GLY A 29 -16.63 22.43 48.21
CA GLY A 29 -16.84 23.85 47.89
C GLY A 29 -18.14 24.37 48.52
N PRO A 30 -18.24 25.68 48.87
CA PRO A 30 -19.30 26.24 49.72
C PRO A 30 -20.63 26.50 48.97
N PRO A 31 -21.75 26.72 49.70
CA PRO A 31 -23.10 26.63 49.15
C PRO A 31 -23.58 27.91 48.44
N VAL A 32 -24.43 27.74 47.41
CA VAL A 32 -25.11 28.79 46.64
C VAL A 32 -26.65 28.59 46.76
N PRO A 33 -27.46 29.66 46.93
CA PRO A 33 -28.90 29.58 47.26
C PRO A 33 -29.82 29.20 46.07
N PRO A 34 -31.11 28.85 46.31
CA PRO A 34 -31.93 28.11 45.36
C PRO A 34 -32.65 29.01 44.34
N GLY A 35 -32.63 28.60 43.07
CA GLY A 35 -33.35 29.25 41.98
C GLY A 35 -34.10 28.24 41.11
N ALA A 36 -35.41 28.50 40.97
CA ALA A 36 -36.46 27.93 40.13
C ALA A 36 -36.12 26.93 38.98
N GLY A 37 -36.77 25.75 39.10
CA GLY A 37 -37.51 24.95 38.11
C GLY A 37 -37.19 24.98 36.60
N ALA A 38 -36.90 23.78 36.05
CA ALA A 38 -37.40 23.29 34.74
C ALA A 38 -37.18 21.75 34.65
N PRO A 39 -37.97 21.01 33.85
CA PRO A 39 -38.26 19.59 34.08
C PRO A 39 -37.24 18.61 33.45
N VAL A 40 -37.10 17.46 34.10
CA VAL A 40 -36.26 16.31 33.72
C VAL A 40 -36.93 15.52 32.57
N PRO A 41 -36.22 15.16 31.48
CA PRO A 41 -36.75 14.27 30.45
C PRO A 41 -36.79 12.81 30.93
N PRO A 42 -37.79 11.99 30.50
CA PRO A 42 -37.94 10.61 30.98
C PRO A 42 -36.84 9.69 30.44
N SER A 43 -36.36 8.79 31.31
CA SER A 43 -35.40 7.73 30.99
C SER A 43 -36.00 6.70 30.01
N PRO A 44 -35.20 6.14 29.07
CA PRO A 44 -35.65 5.05 28.20
C PRO A 44 -35.82 3.73 28.96
N PRO A 45 -36.73 2.84 28.51
CA PRO A 45 -36.97 1.55 29.18
C PRO A 45 -35.76 0.61 29.04
N THR A 46 -35.37 0.01 30.16
CA THR A 46 -34.34 -1.03 30.26
C THR A 46 -34.84 -2.34 29.68
N SER A 47 -34.13 -2.90 28.70
CA SER A 47 -34.37 -4.25 28.19
C SER A 47 -33.94 -5.30 29.21
N PRO A 48 -34.66 -6.43 29.37
CA PRO A 48 -34.25 -7.51 30.26
C PRO A 48 -33.03 -8.25 29.68
N PRO A 49 -32.17 -8.85 30.55
CA PRO A 49 -31.01 -9.61 30.09
C PRO A 49 -31.44 -10.91 29.37
N PRO A 50 -30.66 -11.38 28.37
CA PRO A 50 -30.96 -12.62 27.67
C PRO A 50 -30.77 -13.85 28.58
N ALA A 51 -31.64 -14.83 28.42
CA ALA A 51 -31.60 -16.10 29.14
C ALA A 51 -30.32 -16.91 28.84
N PRO A 52 -29.77 -17.66 29.81
CA PRO A 52 -28.58 -18.48 29.60
C PRO A 52 -28.87 -19.65 28.66
N GLN A 53 -28.00 -19.86 27.67
CA GLN A 53 -28.06 -21.01 26.76
C GLN A 53 -27.47 -22.28 27.41
N PRO A 54 -28.04 -23.47 27.13
CA PRO A 54 -27.57 -24.72 27.70
C PRO A 54 -26.22 -25.17 27.11
N VAL A 55 -25.32 -25.62 27.99
CA VAL A 55 -24.01 -26.16 27.66
C VAL A 55 -24.15 -27.61 27.12
N PRO A 56 -23.48 -27.98 26.01
CA PRO A 56 -23.49 -29.37 25.53
C PRO A 56 -22.69 -30.31 26.45
N ALA A 57 -23.23 -31.51 26.68
CA ALA A 57 -22.56 -32.58 27.44
C ALA A 57 -21.36 -33.20 26.68
N PRO A 58 -20.32 -33.67 27.38
CA PRO A 58 -19.14 -34.26 26.73
C PRO A 58 -19.41 -35.68 26.21
N ALA A 59 -18.89 -35.98 25.01
CA ALA A 59 -18.96 -37.30 24.38
C ALA A 59 -17.97 -38.30 25.02
N PRO A 60 -18.29 -39.61 25.05
CA PRO A 60 -17.45 -40.64 25.68
C PRO A 60 -16.17 -40.94 24.88
N GLN A 61 -15.06 -41.12 25.60
CA GLN A 61 -13.75 -41.48 25.05
C GLN A 61 -13.65 -42.97 24.75
N ALA A 62 -13.15 -43.32 23.55
CA ALA A 62 -12.87 -44.69 23.14
C ALA A 62 -11.51 -45.17 23.69
N VAL A 63 -11.46 -46.41 24.18
CA VAL A 63 -10.25 -47.07 24.72
C VAL A 63 -9.45 -47.71 23.56
N PRO A 64 -8.11 -47.59 23.49
CA PRO A 64 -7.33 -48.23 22.42
C PRO A 64 -7.14 -49.74 22.64
N ALA A 65 -7.26 -50.52 21.57
CA ALA A 65 -6.96 -51.96 21.54
C ALA A 65 -5.45 -52.24 21.47
N PRO A 66 -4.96 -53.41 21.96
CA PRO A 66 -3.53 -53.74 21.99
C PRO A 66 -3.03 -54.21 20.61
N ALA A 67 -1.78 -53.85 20.29
CA ALA A 67 -1.12 -54.18 19.02
C ALA A 67 -0.62 -55.65 18.96
N PRO A 68 -0.69 -56.33 17.80
CA PRO A 68 -0.18 -57.68 17.63
C PRO A 68 1.35 -57.73 17.51
N GLN A 69 1.97 -58.75 18.13
CA GLN A 69 3.41 -59.02 18.09
C GLN A 69 3.82 -59.64 16.74
N ALA A 70 4.94 -59.18 16.19
CA ALA A 70 5.50 -59.68 14.93
C ALA A 70 6.46 -60.88 15.15
N VAL A 71 6.32 -61.90 14.31
CA VAL A 71 7.17 -63.11 14.25
C VAL A 71 8.40 -62.82 13.36
N PRO A 72 9.61 -63.33 13.64
CA PRO A 72 10.79 -63.06 12.80
C PRO A 72 10.78 -63.84 11.48
N ALA A 73 11.08 -63.17 10.37
CA ALA A 73 11.23 -63.78 9.03
C ALA A 73 12.68 -64.23 8.76
N PRO A 74 12.91 -65.25 7.91
CA PRO A 74 14.23 -65.84 7.67
C PRO A 74 15.13 -64.98 6.75
N ALA A 75 16.44 -65.15 6.91
CA ALA A 75 17.49 -64.35 6.29
C ALA A 75 17.58 -64.53 4.74
N PRO A 76 17.72 -63.44 3.96
CA PRO A 76 17.96 -63.52 2.51
C PRO A 76 19.43 -63.74 2.14
N GLN A 77 19.66 -64.50 1.08
CA GLN A 77 20.98 -64.76 0.47
C GLN A 77 21.53 -63.56 -0.35
N PRO A 78 22.86 -63.48 -0.58
CA PRO A 78 23.50 -62.32 -1.19
C PRO A 78 23.27 -62.24 -2.71
N VAL A 79 22.80 -61.07 -3.16
CA VAL A 79 22.68 -60.66 -4.57
C VAL A 79 23.87 -59.78 -4.99
N PRO A 80 24.33 -59.82 -6.26
CA PRO A 80 25.50 -59.07 -6.71
C PRO A 80 25.27 -57.55 -6.73
N ALA A 81 26.33 -56.80 -6.41
CA ALA A 81 26.31 -55.34 -6.26
C ALA A 81 25.93 -54.58 -7.56
N PRO A 82 25.01 -53.60 -7.50
CA PRO A 82 24.82 -52.61 -8.56
C PRO A 82 25.93 -51.56 -8.52
N ALA A 83 26.36 -51.10 -9.70
CA ALA A 83 27.40 -50.10 -9.89
C ALA A 83 27.11 -48.78 -9.15
N ALA A 84 28.17 -48.16 -8.61
CA ALA A 84 28.11 -46.90 -7.89
C ALA A 84 27.52 -45.77 -8.77
N GLN A 85 26.37 -45.24 -8.36
CA GLN A 85 25.85 -43.98 -8.90
C GLN A 85 26.58 -42.82 -8.22
N PRO A 86 27.09 -41.83 -8.97
CA PRO A 86 27.71 -40.65 -8.38
C PRO A 86 26.68 -39.82 -7.60
N ALA A 87 27.06 -39.39 -6.40
CA ALA A 87 26.23 -38.57 -5.51
C ALA A 87 25.85 -37.24 -6.19
N PRO A 88 24.63 -36.70 -5.95
CA PRO A 88 24.22 -35.42 -6.52
C PRO A 88 25.02 -34.29 -5.85
N VAL A 89 25.85 -33.61 -6.63
CA VAL A 89 26.53 -32.38 -6.25
C VAL A 89 25.48 -31.28 -6.06
N PRO A 90 25.44 -30.55 -4.94
CA PRO A 90 24.55 -29.39 -4.82
C PRO A 90 25.07 -28.28 -5.75
N VAL A 91 24.45 -28.15 -6.92
CA VAL A 91 24.62 -26.98 -7.78
C VAL A 91 23.91 -25.81 -7.13
N HIS A 92 24.66 -25.00 -6.38
CA HIS A 92 24.29 -23.61 -6.15
C HIS A 92 24.35 -22.92 -7.51
N ALA A 93 23.20 -22.84 -8.20
CA ALA A 93 23.05 -22.01 -9.37
C ALA A 93 23.13 -20.54 -8.94
N THR A 94 24.34 -20.00 -8.87
CA THR A 94 24.56 -18.55 -8.84
C THR A 94 24.13 -17.99 -10.19
N VAL A 95 22.89 -17.51 -10.27
CA VAL A 95 22.45 -16.68 -11.40
C VAL A 95 23.24 -15.37 -11.30
N GLN A 96 24.38 -15.30 -11.97
CA GLN A 96 25.07 -14.04 -12.18
C GLN A 96 24.25 -13.21 -13.16
N LEU A 97 23.53 -12.21 -12.64
CA LEU A 97 22.87 -11.20 -13.46
C LEU A 97 23.95 -10.33 -14.10
N SER A 98 24.30 -10.62 -15.35
CA SER A 98 25.23 -9.82 -16.13
C SER A 98 24.69 -8.40 -16.31
N THR A 99 25.42 -7.40 -15.82
CA THR A 99 25.06 -6.00 -15.97
C THR A 99 25.54 -5.47 -17.32
N VAL A 100 24.72 -5.66 -18.37
CA VAL A 100 24.99 -5.12 -19.71
C VAL A 100 24.70 -3.61 -19.74
N PRO A 101 25.48 -2.78 -20.46
CA PRO A 101 25.23 -1.34 -20.62
C PRO A 101 23.86 -1.09 -21.26
N VAL A 102 23.12 -0.14 -20.69
CA VAL A 102 21.72 0.13 -21.02
C VAL A 102 21.64 1.03 -22.28
N PRO A 103 21.02 0.59 -23.39
CA PRO A 103 20.71 1.47 -24.52
C PRO A 103 19.67 2.53 -24.12
N PRO A 104 19.56 3.66 -24.85
CA PRO A 104 18.50 4.64 -24.61
C PRO A 104 17.12 3.96 -24.67
N GLY A 105 16.39 3.91 -23.54
CA GLY A 105 15.08 3.26 -23.43
C GLY A 105 14.99 2.04 -22.51
N GLY A 106 16.11 1.56 -21.96
CA GLY A 106 16.11 0.53 -20.92
C GLY A 106 15.97 1.12 -19.51
N THR A 107 15.25 0.44 -18.62
CA THR A 107 15.17 0.80 -17.19
C THR A 107 16.11 -0.10 -16.39
N GLY A 108 17.40 0.24 -16.35
CA GLY A 108 18.42 -0.62 -15.74
C GLY A 108 18.65 -1.90 -16.56
N HIS A 109 18.90 -3.05 -15.89
CA HIS A 109 19.27 -4.31 -16.55
C HIS A 109 18.16 -5.01 -17.35
N PHE A 110 16.91 -4.53 -17.26
CA PHE A 110 15.81 -5.07 -18.05
C PHE A 110 15.59 -4.19 -19.29
N VAL A 111 16.05 -4.69 -20.43
CA VAL A 111 15.58 -4.23 -21.74
C VAL A 111 14.28 -4.96 -21.98
N LEU A 112 13.16 -4.23 -21.98
CA LEU A 112 11.94 -4.78 -22.55
C LEU A 112 12.25 -5.06 -24.03
N PRO A 113 12.12 -6.30 -24.53
CA PRO A 113 12.05 -6.47 -25.96
C PRO A 113 10.96 -5.52 -26.50
N PRO A 114 11.03 -5.06 -27.75
CA PRO A 114 9.87 -4.47 -28.41
C PRO A 114 8.81 -5.56 -28.51
N GLY A 115 8.15 -5.85 -27.38
CA GLY A 115 7.07 -6.80 -27.30
C GLY A 115 5.99 -6.27 -28.23
N THR A 116 5.46 -7.15 -29.06
CA THR A 116 4.26 -6.84 -29.82
C THR A 116 3.24 -6.29 -28.82
N PRO A 117 2.68 -5.09 -29.06
CA PRO A 117 1.66 -4.54 -28.18
C PRO A 117 0.60 -5.61 -27.93
N VAL A 118 0.20 -5.74 -26.66
CA VAL A 118 -0.94 -6.57 -26.32
C VAL A 118 -2.12 -6.00 -27.08
N GLN A 119 -2.75 -6.82 -27.92
CA GLN A 119 -3.90 -6.38 -28.70
C GLN A 119 -5.09 -6.19 -27.76
N LEU A 120 -5.22 -4.98 -27.24
CA LEU A 120 -6.35 -4.58 -26.42
C LEU A 120 -7.56 -4.35 -27.34
N PRO A 121 -8.79 -4.67 -26.88
CA PRO A 121 -9.99 -4.29 -27.60
C PRO A 121 -9.98 -2.80 -27.91
N ALA A 122 -10.13 -2.46 -29.18
CA ALA A 122 -10.17 -1.07 -29.62
C ALA A 122 -11.32 -0.36 -28.89
N HIS A 123 -10.98 0.66 -28.11
CA HIS A 123 -12.00 1.54 -27.55
C HIS A 123 -12.43 2.51 -28.64
N PRO A 124 -13.75 2.73 -28.85
CA PRO A 124 -14.22 3.65 -29.87
C PRO A 124 -13.56 5.02 -29.63
N PRO A 125 -12.95 5.64 -30.66
CA PRO A 125 -12.31 6.93 -30.51
C PRO A 125 -13.33 7.96 -30.03
N ARG A 126 -13.03 8.61 -28.90
CA ARG A 126 -13.90 9.66 -28.36
C ARG A 126 -13.49 11.01 -28.98
N PRO A 127 -14.43 11.79 -29.51
CA PRO A 127 -14.16 13.17 -29.96
C PRO A 127 -13.52 13.98 -28.81
N HIS A 128 -12.50 14.77 -29.12
CA HIS A 128 -11.77 15.67 -28.19
C HIS A 128 -10.85 15.01 -27.15
N ALA A 129 -10.51 13.72 -27.27
CA ALA A 129 -9.44 13.13 -26.46
C ALA A 129 -8.05 13.61 -26.92
N PRO A 130 -7.07 13.82 -26.01
CA PRO A 130 -5.69 14.17 -26.39
C PRO A 130 -5.09 13.10 -27.32
N ALA A 131 -4.17 13.52 -28.20
CA ALA A 131 -3.65 12.74 -29.32
C ALA A 131 -2.87 11.45 -28.95
N GLY A 132 -2.73 11.11 -27.67
CA GLY A 132 -2.07 9.90 -27.20
C GLY A 132 -2.24 9.67 -25.68
N PRO A 133 -1.83 8.50 -25.17
CA PRO A 133 -1.89 8.21 -23.74
C PRO A 133 -0.94 9.13 -22.97
N ILE A 134 -1.35 9.55 -21.77
CA ILE A 134 -0.59 10.47 -20.91
C ILE A 134 -0.13 9.79 -19.64
N ALA A 135 0.99 10.24 -19.08
CA ALA A 135 1.47 9.83 -17.76
C ALA A 135 1.42 11.00 -16.78
N VAL A 136 0.71 10.82 -15.67
CA VAL A 136 0.56 11.80 -14.59
C VAL A 136 1.21 11.26 -13.32
N LEU A 137 2.05 12.07 -12.67
CA LEU A 137 2.59 11.78 -11.35
C LEU A 137 1.94 12.72 -10.34
N LEU A 138 1.06 12.16 -9.49
CA LEU A 138 0.35 12.86 -8.44
C LEU A 138 1.16 12.82 -7.13
N ILE A 139 1.68 13.98 -6.74
CA ILE A 139 2.58 14.17 -5.59
C ILE A 139 1.80 14.78 -4.43
N GLY A 140 2.23 14.59 -3.19
CA GLY A 140 1.60 15.23 -2.02
C GLY A 140 1.76 14.44 -0.72
N PRO A 141 1.46 15.05 0.43
CA PRO A 141 1.72 14.45 1.73
C PRO A 141 0.76 13.28 2.04
N ALA A 142 1.04 12.56 3.13
CA ALA A 142 0.05 11.66 3.71
C ALA A 142 -1.22 12.46 4.06
N GLY A 143 -2.41 11.89 3.86
CA GLY A 143 -3.67 12.60 4.07
C GLY A 143 -4.11 13.56 2.94
N ALA A 144 -3.28 13.84 1.93
CA ALA A 144 -3.65 14.77 0.84
C ALA A 144 -4.78 14.27 -0.08
N GLY A 145 -5.09 12.97 -0.05
CA GLY A 145 -6.13 12.36 -0.89
C GLY A 145 -5.64 11.81 -2.23
N LYS A 146 -4.32 11.72 -2.45
CA LYS A 146 -3.72 11.29 -3.73
C LYS A 146 -4.34 10.01 -4.30
N THR A 147 -4.28 8.92 -3.55
CA THR A 147 -4.77 7.60 -3.99
C THR A 147 -6.27 7.64 -4.33
N THR A 148 -7.07 8.33 -3.51
CA THR A 148 -8.51 8.49 -3.73
C THR A 148 -8.80 9.30 -4.99
N VAL A 149 -8.14 10.44 -5.18
CA VAL A 149 -8.31 11.31 -6.35
C VAL A 149 -7.79 10.65 -7.62
N ALA A 150 -6.63 10.01 -7.57
CA ALA A 150 -6.04 9.30 -8.71
C ALA A 150 -6.96 8.19 -9.21
N ARG A 151 -7.49 7.37 -8.30
CA ARG A 151 -8.47 6.34 -8.62
C ARG A 151 -9.75 6.93 -9.21
N TYR A 152 -10.33 7.93 -8.54
CA TYR A 152 -11.56 8.58 -9.00
C TYR A 152 -11.42 9.17 -10.41
N TRP A 153 -10.30 9.83 -10.68
CA TRP A 153 -9.97 10.43 -11.98
C TRP A 153 -9.79 9.37 -13.06
N ALA A 154 -9.02 8.30 -12.78
CA ALA A 154 -8.80 7.20 -13.72
C ALA A 154 -10.10 6.48 -14.12
N GLU A 155 -10.98 6.19 -13.16
CA GLU A 155 -12.28 5.54 -13.38
C GLU A 155 -13.22 6.32 -14.31
N ARG A 156 -13.05 7.65 -14.40
CA ARG A 156 -13.96 8.54 -15.12
C ARG A 156 -13.34 9.11 -16.39
N ARG A 157 -12.12 8.71 -16.75
CA ARG A 157 -11.48 9.19 -17.96
C ARG A 157 -12.19 8.69 -19.21
N PRO A 158 -12.21 9.52 -20.27
CA PRO A 158 -12.71 9.09 -21.57
C PRO A 158 -11.82 8.02 -22.23
N THR A 159 -10.54 8.01 -21.88
CA THR A 159 -9.52 7.09 -22.38
C THR A 159 -9.20 6.04 -21.32
N PRO A 160 -8.89 4.78 -21.71
CA PRO A 160 -8.39 3.78 -20.77
C PRO A 160 -7.22 4.33 -19.95
N THR A 161 -7.33 4.22 -18.63
CA THR A 161 -6.38 4.86 -17.70
C THR A 161 -6.11 3.94 -16.52
N ALA A 162 -4.85 3.55 -16.34
CA ALA A 162 -4.37 2.80 -15.21
C ALA A 162 -4.07 3.73 -14.02
N HIS A 163 -4.42 3.30 -12.82
CA HIS A 163 -3.95 3.89 -11.57
C HIS A 163 -2.91 2.95 -10.94
N VAL A 164 -1.72 3.49 -10.63
CA VAL A 164 -0.62 2.74 -10.01
C VAL A 164 -0.21 3.43 -8.71
N SER A 165 -0.57 2.84 -7.56
CA SER A 165 -0.12 3.37 -6.27
C SER A 165 1.26 2.83 -5.89
N LEU A 166 2.20 3.72 -5.56
CA LEU A 166 3.52 3.30 -5.09
C LEU A 166 3.43 2.46 -3.81
N ASP A 167 2.55 2.86 -2.90
CA ASP A 167 2.41 2.16 -1.61
C ASP A 167 1.94 0.72 -1.82
N ASP A 168 0.99 0.49 -2.73
CA ASP A 168 0.47 -0.85 -3.02
C ASP A 168 1.55 -1.72 -3.69
N VAL A 169 2.30 -1.15 -4.65
CA VAL A 169 3.43 -1.86 -5.29
C VAL A 169 4.53 -2.19 -4.29
N ARG A 170 4.78 -1.35 -3.29
CA ARG A 170 5.73 -1.65 -2.20
C ARG A 170 5.23 -2.81 -1.35
N GLU A 171 3.94 -2.84 -1.04
CA GLU A 171 3.30 -3.90 -0.25
C GLU A 171 3.24 -5.26 -0.97
N TRP A 172 3.59 -5.34 -2.26
CA TRP A 172 3.80 -6.64 -2.92
C TRP A 172 4.97 -7.44 -2.33
N VAL A 173 5.93 -6.77 -1.66
CA VAL A 173 6.94 -7.47 -0.86
C VAL A 173 6.28 -7.96 0.42
N GLN A 174 6.02 -9.27 0.51
CA GLN A 174 5.37 -9.89 1.67
C GLN A 174 6.42 -10.44 2.66
N SER A 175 7.28 -11.34 2.20
CA SER A 175 8.43 -11.80 3.00
C SER A 175 9.57 -10.78 2.93
N GLY A 176 10.11 -10.40 4.08
CA GLY A 176 11.18 -9.40 4.18
C GLY A 176 10.72 -7.95 4.01
N PHE A 177 9.42 -7.65 4.15
CA PHE A 177 8.91 -6.28 4.10
C PHE A 177 9.57 -5.39 5.17
N ALA A 178 10.14 -4.26 4.75
CA ALA A 178 10.77 -3.30 5.64
C ALA A 178 9.80 -2.16 5.93
N ASN A 179 9.07 -2.26 7.04
CA ASN A 179 8.07 -1.27 7.42
C ASN A 179 8.75 0.06 7.83
N PRO A 180 8.51 1.17 7.13
CA PRO A 180 9.11 2.47 7.46
C PRO A 180 8.67 3.00 8.84
N GLN A 181 7.53 2.53 9.38
CA GLN A 181 7.09 2.90 10.74
C GLN A 181 7.95 2.27 11.84
N ALA A 182 8.65 1.17 11.55
CA ALA A 182 9.62 0.57 12.47
C ALA A 182 10.99 1.29 12.44
N GLY A 183 11.11 2.38 11.67
CA GLY A 183 12.33 3.13 11.47
C GLY A 183 12.80 3.11 10.02
N TRP A 184 13.24 4.26 9.53
CA TRP A 184 13.83 4.37 8.19
C TRP A 184 15.23 3.75 8.18
N ASN A 185 15.45 2.80 7.27
CA ASN A 185 16.73 2.12 7.10
C ASN A 185 17.02 1.79 5.62
N ASN A 186 18.20 1.25 5.34
CA ASN A 186 18.64 0.88 3.99
C ASN A 186 17.68 -0.09 3.28
N ALA A 187 17.06 -1.02 4.00
CA ALA A 187 16.11 -1.97 3.42
C ALA A 187 14.80 -1.28 3.00
N SER A 188 14.22 -0.43 3.86
CA SER A 188 13.03 0.36 3.54
C SER A 188 13.28 1.30 2.37
N GLU A 189 14.45 1.95 2.32
CA GLU A 189 14.83 2.81 1.22
C GLU A 189 15.00 2.02 -0.09
N ALA A 190 15.65 0.85 -0.04
CA ALA A 190 15.80 -0.03 -1.20
C ALA A 190 14.45 -0.50 -1.73
N GLN A 191 13.50 -0.86 -0.85
CA GLN A 191 12.15 -1.25 -1.25
C GLN A 191 11.38 -0.10 -1.91
N TYR A 192 11.49 1.13 -1.38
CA TYR A 192 10.91 2.30 -2.05
C TYR A 192 11.54 2.59 -3.42
N ARG A 193 12.87 2.50 -3.53
CA ARG A 193 13.57 2.68 -4.82
C ARG A 193 13.14 1.62 -5.85
N LEU A 194 13.00 0.36 -5.42
CA LEU A 194 12.52 -0.73 -6.26
C LEU A 194 11.07 -0.50 -6.68
N ALA A 195 10.18 -0.17 -5.74
CA ALA A 195 8.77 0.11 -6.03
C ALA A 195 8.62 1.25 -7.06
N ARG A 196 9.38 2.34 -6.95
CA ARG A 196 9.34 3.45 -7.92
C ARG A 196 9.76 2.99 -9.32
N ARG A 197 10.81 2.18 -9.41
CA ARG A 197 11.26 1.60 -10.67
C ARG A 197 10.17 0.70 -11.28
N THR A 198 9.54 -0.14 -10.47
CA THR A 198 8.43 -1.02 -10.89
C THR A 198 7.22 -0.21 -11.38
N CYS A 199 6.82 0.84 -10.66
CA CYS A 199 5.75 1.73 -11.09
C CYS A 199 6.06 2.39 -12.44
N GLY A 200 7.30 2.86 -12.64
CA GLY A 200 7.70 3.46 -13.92
C GLY A 200 7.72 2.46 -15.08
N PHE A 201 8.16 1.22 -14.83
CA PHE A 201 8.06 0.12 -15.79
C PHE A 201 6.60 -0.16 -16.18
N ALA A 202 5.72 -0.31 -15.18
CA ALA A 202 4.30 -0.55 -15.41
C ALA A 202 3.66 0.59 -16.22
N CYS A 203 3.96 1.85 -15.85
CA CYS A 203 3.52 3.03 -16.58
C CYS A 203 3.94 2.98 -18.05
N ARG A 204 5.22 2.75 -18.33
CA ARG A 204 5.72 2.65 -19.72
C ARG A 204 5.05 1.53 -20.49
N ASN A 205 4.81 0.38 -19.85
CA ASN A 205 4.07 -0.73 -20.47
C ASN A 205 2.63 -0.31 -20.82
N TYR A 206 1.91 0.36 -19.92
CA TYR A 206 0.58 0.87 -20.21
C TYR A 206 0.57 1.89 -21.36
N LEU A 207 1.49 2.85 -21.34
CA LEU A 207 1.62 3.86 -22.40
C LEU A 207 1.89 3.22 -23.77
N ALA A 208 2.78 2.23 -23.83
CA ALA A 208 3.10 1.50 -25.06
C ALA A 208 1.89 0.74 -25.64
N ASN A 209 0.88 0.48 -24.82
CA ASN A 209 -0.37 -0.19 -25.21
C ASN A 209 -1.57 0.78 -25.25
N GLY A 210 -1.34 2.09 -25.34
CA GLY A 210 -2.42 3.09 -25.49
C GLY A 210 -3.24 3.35 -24.22
N ILE A 211 -2.78 2.88 -23.05
CA ILE A 211 -3.43 3.12 -21.76
C ILE A 211 -2.70 4.28 -21.06
N SER A 212 -3.44 5.33 -20.71
CA SER A 212 -2.89 6.43 -19.88
C SER A 212 -2.57 5.93 -18.48
N CYS A 213 -1.69 6.59 -17.74
CA CYS A 213 -1.30 6.15 -16.41
C CYS A 213 -1.28 7.33 -15.43
N ILE A 214 -1.89 7.17 -14.27
CA ILE A 214 -1.71 8.05 -13.12
C ILE A 214 -1.03 7.28 -11.98
N ILE A 215 0.05 7.86 -11.46
CA ILE A 215 0.85 7.28 -10.36
C ILE A 215 0.77 8.21 -9.16
N ASP A 216 0.52 7.69 -7.96
CA ASP A 216 0.63 8.47 -6.72
C ASP A 216 1.83 8.07 -5.86
N ASP A 217 2.59 9.07 -5.42
CA ASP A 217 3.77 8.93 -4.55
C ASP A 217 3.94 10.15 -3.63
N ALA A 218 4.54 9.93 -2.47
CA ALA A 218 5.10 10.98 -1.63
C ALA A 218 6.51 11.36 -2.12
N VAL A 219 6.58 12.20 -3.16
CA VAL A 219 7.84 12.75 -3.66
C VAL A 219 8.20 14.01 -2.90
N PHE A 220 9.38 14.03 -2.29
CA PHE A 220 9.86 15.20 -1.56
C PHE A 220 10.76 16.09 -2.42
N PRO A 221 10.65 17.43 -2.30
CA PRO A 221 11.46 18.37 -3.08
C PRO A 221 12.94 18.38 -2.65
N ASP A 222 13.21 18.05 -1.38
CA ASP A 222 14.54 18.03 -0.75
C ASP A 222 15.35 16.73 -1.04
N ARG A 223 14.84 15.82 -1.89
CA ARG A 223 15.48 14.53 -2.21
C ARG A 223 15.70 14.33 -3.72
N PRO A 224 16.53 15.13 -4.40
CA PRO A 224 16.61 15.16 -5.87
C PRO A 224 16.99 13.82 -6.54
N ALA A 225 17.83 12.98 -5.92
CA ALA A 225 18.28 11.71 -6.51
C ALA A 225 17.15 10.66 -6.67
N ILE A 226 16.21 10.63 -5.73
CA ILE A 226 15.01 9.78 -5.71
C ILE A 226 13.71 10.56 -5.93
N GLY A 227 13.84 11.86 -6.18
CA GLY A 227 12.76 12.82 -6.37
C GLY A 227 12.28 12.83 -7.82
N LEU A 228 11.82 13.99 -8.29
CA LEU A 228 11.22 14.13 -9.61
C LEU A 228 12.14 13.67 -10.75
N GLY A 229 13.46 13.87 -10.63
CA GLY A 229 14.45 13.40 -11.61
C GLY A 229 14.47 11.88 -11.74
N GLY A 230 14.28 11.13 -10.64
CA GLY A 230 14.16 9.67 -10.66
C GLY A 230 12.93 9.20 -11.43
N TRP A 231 11.77 9.82 -11.16
CA TRP A 231 10.53 9.53 -11.87
C TRP A 231 10.62 9.83 -13.38
N LYS A 232 11.23 10.96 -13.76
CA LYS A 232 11.50 11.27 -15.18
C LYS A 232 12.37 10.22 -15.86
N ARG A 233 13.37 9.66 -15.17
CA ARG A 233 14.19 8.55 -15.69
C ARG A 233 13.38 7.25 -15.85
N HIS A 234 12.44 6.98 -14.95
CA HIS A 234 11.67 5.73 -14.96
C HIS A 234 10.50 5.74 -15.94
N ILE A 235 9.85 6.89 -16.15
CA ILE A 235 8.68 7.02 -17.02
C ILE A 235 9.04 7.65 -18.36
N GLY A 236 9.80 8.73 -18.34
CA GLY A 236 10.16 9.52 -19.52
C GLY A 236 9.92 11.03 -19.33
N PRO A 237 10.46 11.86 -20.24
CA PRO A 237 10.39 13.33 -20.14
C PRO A 237 8.97 13.89 -20.31
N GLY A 238 8.05 13.15 -20.93
CA GLY A 238 6.64 13.54 -21.12
C GLY A 238 5.73 13.35 -19.90
N MET A 239 6.26 12.84 -18.78
CA MET A 239 5.50 12.69 -17.54
C MET A 239 5.09 14.05 -16.96
N LEU A 240 3.82 14.19 -16.58
CA LEU A 240 3.22 15.39 -16.02
C LEU A 240 3.15 15.31 -14.49
N PRO A 241 4.03 15.99 -13.73
CA PRO A 241 3.90 16.09 -12.29
C PRO A 241 2.83 17.11 -11.87
N VAL A 242 2.00 16.73 -10.91
CA VAL A 242 1.02 17.61 -10.25
C VAL A 242 1.08 17.38 -8.74
N VAL A 243 1.11 18.45 -7.95
CA VAL A 243 1.19 18.36 -6.48
C VAL A 243 -0.17 18.63 -5.86
N LEU A 244 -0.71 17.72 -5.06
CA LEU A 244 -1.80 18.01 -4.12
C LEU A 244 -1.19 18.49 -2.80
N LEU A 245 -1.48 19.74 -2.43
CA LEU A 245 -0.92 20.35 -1.21
C LEU A 245 -2.00 21.11 -0.43
N PRO A 246 -2.96 20.40 0.20
CA PRO A 246 -3.91 21.02 1.11
C PRO A 246 -3.25 21.55 2.39
N SER A 247 -4.01 22.32 3.17
CA SER A 247 -3.62 22.82 4.48
C SER A 247 -3.27 21.71 5.46
N LEU A 248 -2.41 22.03 6.43
CA LEU A 248 -1.99 21.09 7.47
C LEU A 248 -3.20 20.53 8.24
N ASP A 249 -4.15 21.40 8.60
CA ASP A 249 -5.39 21.00 9.28
C ASP A 249 -6.20 19.98 8.45
N SER A 250 -6.31 20.20 7.14
CA SER A 250 -7.01 19.29 6.25
C SER A 250 -6.33 17.92 6.16
N VAL A 251 -5.00 17.85 6.10
CA VAL A 251 -4.31 16.55 6.08
C VAL A 251 -4.41 15.82 7.41
N LEU A 252 -4.34 16.53 8.54
CA LEU A 252 -4.50 15.95 9.88
C LEU A 252 -5.91 15.38 10.06
N ARG A 253 -6.95 16.16 9.72
CA ARG A 253 -8.36 15.72 9.75
C ARG A 253 -8.62 14.51 8.85
N ARG A 254 -7.99 14.44 7.68
CA ARG A 254 -8.12 13.28 6.77
C ARG A 254 -7.34 12.08 7.29
N ASN A 255 -6.17 12.28 7.89
CA ASN A 255 -5.34 11.22 8.47
C ASN A 255 -5.98 10.59 9.71
N SER A 256 -6.66 11.38 10.57
CA SER A 256 -7.32 10.88 11.77
C SER A 256 -8.43 9.87 11.49
N ARG A 257 -9.03 9.91 10.28
CA ARG A 257 -10.04 8.97 9.81
C ARG A 257 -9.46 7.64 9.29
N ARG A 258 -8.14 7.52 9.18
CA ARG A 258 -7.48 6.30 8.72
C ARG A 258 -7.26 5.33 9.87
N SER A 259 -7.16 4.05 9.56
CA SER A 259 -6.84 2.98 10.50
C SER A 259 -5.66 2.14 10.02
N GLY A 260 -5.08 1.36 10.94
CA GLY A 260 -3.96 0.46 10.65
C GLY A 260 -2.71 1.18 10.13
N ASN A 261 -1.94 0.48 9.30
CA ASN A 261 -0.63 0.93 8.78
C ASN A 261 -0.70 2.18 7.88
N ARG A 262 -1.89 2.64 7.50
CA ARG A 262 -2.07 3.84 6.66
C ARG A 262 -2.34 5.11 7.49
N ARG A 263 -2.57 4.98 8.82
CA ARG A 263 -2.61 6.11 9.76
C ARG A 263 -1.20 6.38 10.28
N LEU A 264 -0.70 7.59 10.05
CA LEU A 264 0.56 8.06 10.63
C LEU A 264 0.29 8.86 11.91
N GLY A 265 1.27 8.99 12.80
CA GLY A 265 1.20 9.91 13.93
C GLY A 265 1.10 11.37 13.47
N ASP A 266 0.42 12.21 14.24
CA ASP A 266 0.08 13.57 13.80
C ASP A 266 1.34 14.45 13.64
N GLU A 267 2.35 14.27 14.51
CA GLU A 267 3.68 14.90 14.37
C GLU A 267 4.38 14.49 13.07
N GLU A 268 4.31 13.21 12.69
CA GLU A 268 4.92 12.71 11.46
C GLU A 268 4.19 13.24 10.23
N VAL A 269 2.85 13.36 10.28
CA VAL A 269 2.08 14.02 9.22
C VAL A 269 2.51 15.48 9.07
N ALA A 270 2.63 16.22 10.18
CA ALA A 270 3.07 17.61 10.16
C ALA A 270 4.49 17.75 9.60
N ARG A 271 5.42 16.86 10.00
CA ARG A 271 6.79 16.83 9.48
C ARG A 271 6.84 16.56 7.98
N ILE A 272 6.07 15.58 7.49
CA ILE A 272 5.96 15.27 6.06
C ILE A 272 5.39 16.46 5.29
N HIS A 273 4.29 17.05 5.81
CA HIS A 273 3.65 18.23 5.20
C HIS A 273 4.60 19.41 5.10
N GLY A 274 5.30 19.76 6.19
CA GLY A 274 6.28 20.85 6.21
C GLY A 274 7.40 20.66 5.20
N ARG A 275 7.92 19.44 5.05
CA ARG A 275 8.92 19.14 4.01
C ARG A 275 8.37 19.28 2.58
N MET A 276 7.07 18.99 2.38
CA MET A 276 6.43 19.14 1.08
C MET A 276 6.05 20.59 0.74
N ALA A 277 5.99 21.49 1.72
CA ALA A 277 5.83 22.92 1.47
C ALA A 277 6.94 23.49 0.56
N GLY A 278 8.11 22.83 0.49
CA GLY A 278 9.16 23.19 -0.47
C GLY A 278 8.72 23.14 -1.94
N TRP A 279 7.59 22.50 -2.27
CA TRP A 279 7.03 22.51 -3.62
C TRP A 279 6.50 23.87 -4.06
N TYR A 280 6.10 24.77 -3.15
CA TYR A 280 5.55 26.10 -3.51
C TYR A 280 6.49 26.91 -4.42
N ASN A 281 7.81 26.75 -4.26
CA ASN A 281 8.81 27.49 -5.04
C ASN A 281 9.35 26.71 -6.26
N SER A 282 8.71 25.61 -6.64
CA SER A 282 9.22 24.70 -7.68
C SER A 282 8.77 25.02 -9.10
N GLY A 283 7.75 25.87 -9.26
CA GLY A 283 7.08 26.11 -10.55
C GLY A 283 6.24 24.92 -11.06
N LEU A 284 6.08 23.86 -10.26
CA LEU A 284 5.14 22.78 -10.57
C LEU A 284 3.69 23.23 -10.34
N PRO A 285 2.72 22.65 -11.06
CA PRO A 285 1.31 22.84 -10.74
C PRO A 285 0.98 22.30 -9.35
N ILE A 286 0.36 23.14 -8.52
CA ILE A 286 -0.09 22.78 -7.17
C ILE A 286 -1.60 22.97 -7.10
N ILE A 287 -2.28 21.95 -6.57
CA ILE A 287 -3.71 21.98 -6.26
C ILE A 287 -3.85 21.99 -4.74
N ASP A 288 -4.31 23.11 -4.20
CA ASP A 288 -4.81 23.16 -2.83
C ASP A 288 -6.26 22.62 -2.83
N ASN A 289 -6.43 21.38 -2.36
CA ASN A 289 -7.72 20.75 -2.25
C ASN A 289 -8.30 20.78 -0.83
N SER A 290 -7.95 21.77 -0.01
CA SER A 290 -8.44 21.88 1.38
C SER A 290 -9.96 21.93 1.45
N TYR A 291 -10.59 22.66 0.51
CA TYR A 291 -12.02 22.90 0.44
C TYR A 291 -12.70 22.20 -0.74
N LEU A 292 -11.95 21.39 -1.49
CA LEU A 292 -12.49 20.60 -2.59
C LEU A 292 -12.83 19.18 -2.10
N ASP A 293 -13.93 18.65 -2.60
CA ASP A 293 -14.22 17.22 -2.51
C ASP A 293 -13.42 16.43 -3.57
N VAL A 294 -13.63 15.12 -3.64
CA VAL A 294 -12.89 14.26 -4.57
C VAL A 294 -13.20 14.62 -6.02
N ALA A 295 -14.46 14.91 -6.34
CA ALA A 295 -14.90 15.25 -7.68
C ALA A 295 -14.33 16.60 -8.13
N GLY A 296 -14.41 17.63 -7.29
CA GLY A 296 -13.82 18.95 -7.53
C GLY A 296 -12.30 18.88 -7.66
N THR A 297 -11.62 18.10 -6.82
CA THR A 297 -10.16 17.90 -6.97
C THR A 297 -9.81 17.22 -8.29
N ALA A 298 -10.59 16.24 -8.74
CA ALA A 298 -10.35 15.56 -10.01
C ALA A 298 -10.62 16.45 -11.22
N ALA A 299 -11.65 17.32 -11.16
CA ALA A 299 -11.90 18.32 -12.19
C ALA A 299 -10.74 19.33 -12.27
N GLU A 300 -10.22 19.74 -11.12
CA GLU A 300 -9.08 20.65 -11.03
C GLU A 300 -7.79 20.02 -11.57
N LEU A 301 -7.58 18.74 -11.28
CA LEU A 301 -6.50 17.94 -11.86
C LEU A 301 -6.59 17.90 -13.38
N ASP A 302 -7.78 17.71 -13.95
CA ASP A 302 -7.99 17.69 -15.40
C ASP A 302 -7.70 19.06 -16.03
N ARG A 303 -8.16 20.16 -15.40
CA ARG A 303 -7.84 21.54 -15.84
C ARG A 303 -6.34 21.80 -15.86
N VAL A 304 -5.63 21.42 -14.79
CA VAL A 304 -4.16 21.56 -14.70
C VAL A 304 -3.45 20.76 -15.80
N ILE A 305 -3.85 19.51 -16.00
CA ILE A 305 -3.28 18.65 -17.04
C ILE A 305 -3.52 19.24 -18.43
N LEU A 306 -4.74 19.69 -18.71
CA LEU A 306 -5.09 20.30 -19.99
C LEU A 306 -4.24 21.53 -20.26
N ALA A 307 -4.13 22.45 -19.28
CA ALA A 307 -3.29 23.63 -19.42
C ALA A 307 -1.82 23.28 -19.71
N ARG A 308 -1.28 22.25 -19.07
CA ARG A 308 0.08 21.77 -19.32
C ARG A 308 0.25 21.17 -20.72
N LEU A 309 -0.75 20.45 -21.23
CA LEU A 309 -0.73 19.87 -22.57
C LEU A 309 -0.89 20.93 -23.67
N THR A 310 -1.62 22.03 -23.42
CA THR A 310 -1.84 23.12 -24.37
C THR A 310 -0.80 24.26 -24.26
N GLY A 311 0.16 24.16 -23.33
CA GLY A 311 1.16 25.20 -23.10
C GLY A 311 0.63 26.46 -22.42
N MET A 312 -0.58 26.40 -21.84
CA MET A 312 -1.17 27.50 -21.08
C MET A 312 -0.57 27.60 -19.67
N PRO A 313 -0.45 28.82 -19.11
CA PRO A 313 -0.07 28.98 -17.71
C PRO A 313 -1.17 28.40 -16.81
N VAL A 314 -0.77 27.56 -15.86
CA VAL A 314 -1.63 27.09 -14.78
C VAL A 314 -1.75 28.25 -13.79
N ARG A 315 -2.92 28.89 -13.72
CA ARG A 315 -3.27 29.80 -12.62
C ARG A 315 -3.70 28.99 -11.42
#